data_AF-A0A8I1P632-F1
#
_entry.id   AF-A0A8I1P632-F1
#
_cell.length_a   1.000
_cell.length_b   1.000
_cell.length_c   1.000
_cell.angle_alpha   90.00
_cell.angle_beta   90.00
_cell.angle_gamma   90.00
#
_symmetry.space_group_name_H-M   'P 1'
#
loop_
_entity.id
_entity.type
_entity.pdbx_description
1 polymer ?
#
loop_
_entity_poly.entity_id
_entity_poly.type
_entity_poly.pdbx_seq_one_letter_code
_entity_poly.pdbx_strand_id
1 'polypeptide(L)'
;MRRGGRARARSEAGPEAVPATEVAWADLSEAERTALKRMNRGPYAALAQELGQRLVGLGLAVARPDGVGISRAGRELVINALLDARRDDAAP
;
A
#
# COMPACT_ATOMS: atom_id res chain seq x y z
N MET A 1 36.15 -16.18 33.10
CA MET A 1 36.52 -14.75 32.90
C MET A 1 36.69 -14.54 31.39
N ARG A 2 35.66 -14.09 30.65
CA ARG A 2 35.33 -12.73 30.13
C ARG A 2 36.31 -12.11 29.09
N ARG A 3 35.66 -11.60 28.01
CA ARG A 3 36.05 -10.62 26.96
C ARG A 3 36.71 -11.21 25.71
N GLY A 4 36.35 -10.86 24.47
CA GLY A 4 35.37 -9.90 23.91
C GLY A 4 35.28 -10.20 22.40
N GLY A 5 34.10 -10.24 21.80
CA GLY A 5 33.41 -9.02 21.36
C GLY A 5 34.04 -8.48 20.06
N ARG A 6 33.91 -9.21 18.94
CA ARG A 6 34.21 -8.64 17.61
C ARG A 6 33.00 -7.88 17.09
N ALA A 7 33.30 -6.64 16.74
CA ALA A 7 32.41 -5.59 16.29
C ALA A 7 31.42 -6.05 15.23
N ARG A 8 30.14 -5.74 15.46
CA ARG A 8 29.14 -5.62 14.39
C ARG A 8 29.59 -4.46 13.49
N ALA A 9 29.97 -4.80 12.27
CA ALA A 9 30.21 -3.83 11.22
C ALA A 9 28.91 -3.06 10.92
N ARG A 10 29.13 -1.81 10.55
CA ARG A 10 28.23 -0.69 10.50
C ARG A 10 27.50 -0.64 9.15
N SER A 11 26.23 -0.27 9.23
CA SER A 11 25.42 0.48 8.26
C SER A 11 25.63 0.22 6.77
N GLU A 12 24.66 -0.47 6.18
CA GLU A 12 24.10 -0.05 4.91
C GLU A 12 22.68 0.41 5.19
N ALA A 13 22.52 1.74 5.29
CA ALA A 13 21.21 2.37 5.19
C ALA A 13 20.78 2.19 3.73
N GLY A 14 20.05 1.11 3.45
CA GLY A 14 19.17 1.05 2.28
C GLY A 14 18.20 2.24 2.34
N PRO A 15 17.64 2.66 1.18
CA PRO A 15 16.75 3.82 1.15
C PRO A 15 15.69 3.59 2.23
N GLU A 16 15.56 4.56 3.15
CA GLU A 16 14.58 4.52 4.23
C GLU A 16 13.30 3.96 3.65
N ALA A 17 12.96 2.73 4.04
CA ALA A 17 11.64 2.20 3.80
C ALA A 17 10.74 3.14 4.59
N VAL A 18 10.21 4.14 3.87
CA VAL A 18 9.26 5.11 4.38
C VAL A 18 8.29 4.26 5.18
N PRO A 19 8.15 4.48 6.51
CA PRO A 19 7.28 3.65 7.31
C PRO A 19 5.96 3.64 6.57
N ALA A 20 5.44 2.44 6.27
CA ALA A 20 4.14 2.29 5.64
C ALA A 20 3.20 3.14 6.48
N THR A 21 2.89 4.34 5.98
CA THR A 21 1.97 5.23 6.65
C THR A 21 0.73 4.38 6.77
N GLU A 22 0.23 4.14 7.99
CA GLU A 22 -1.01 3.42 8.18
C GLU A 22 -2.11 4.29 7.56
N VAL A 23 -2.29 4.17 6.25
CA VAL A 23 -3.28 4.93 5.49
C VAL A 23 -4.62 4.30 5.77
N ALA A 24 -5.49 5.00 6.49
CA ALA A 24 -6.85 4.55 6.68
C ALA A 24 -7.66 4.75 5.39
N TRP A 25 -8.67 3.91 5.19
CA TRP A 25 -9.55 4.01 4.02
C TRP A 25 -10.22 5.39 3.93
N ALA A 26 -10.57 5.98 5.08
CA ALA A 26 -11.21 7.28 5.19
C ALA A 26 -10.30 8.46 4.78
N ASP A 27 -8.98 8.28 4.80
CA ASP A 27 -8.03 9.35 4.44
C ASP A 27 -7.78 9.45 2.93
N LEU A 28 -8.16 8.41 2.19
CA LEU A 28 -8.05 8.39 0.74
C LEU A 28 -9.14 9.25 0.08
N SER A 29 -8.78 9.95 -0.98
CA SER A 29 -9.74 10.56 -1.89
C SER A 29 -10.59 9.51 -2.61
N GLU A 30 -11.73 9.93 -3.16
CA GLU A 30 -12.61 9.04 -3.92
C GLU A 30 -11.91 8.42 -5.14
N ALA A 31 -11.06 9.20 -5.83
CA ALA A 31 -10.28 8.74 -6.97
C ALA A 31 -9.31 7.62 -6.57
N GLU A 32 -8.61 7.78 -5.44
CA GLU A 32 -7.69 6.76 -4.90
C GLU A 32 -8.43 5.48 -4.51
N ARG A 33 -9.54 5.62 -3.75
CA ARG A 33 -10.39 4.48 -3.38
C ARG A 33 -10.91 3.74 -4.60
N THR A 34 -11.33 4.47 -5.63
CA THR A 34 -11.84 3.91 -6.88
C THR A 34 -10.74 3.19 -7.66
N ALA A 35 -9.55 3.78 -7.77
CA ALA A 35 -8.41 3.16 -8.41
C ALA A 35 -7.99 1.86 -7.70
N LEU A 36 -7.91 1.86 -6.37
CA LEU A 36 -7.59 0.65 -5.59
C LEU A 36 -8.65 -0.44 -5.76
N LYS A 37 -9.95 -0.09 -5.71
CA LYS A 37 -11.04 -1.04 -6.00
C LYS A 37 -10.93 -1.62 -7.41
N ARG A 38 -10.59 -0.81 -8.41
CA ARG A 38 -10.43 -1.26 -9.81
C ARG A 38 -9.22 -2.18 -9.96
N MET A 39 -8.06 -1.78 -9.43
CA MET A 39 -6.84 -2.58 -9.47
C MET A 39 -6.97 -3.91 -8.71
N ASN A 40 -7.79 -3.95 -7.64
CA ASN A 40 -8.08 -5.20 -6.95
C ASN A 40 -8.78 -6.24 -7.85
N ARG A 41 -9.53 -5.78 -8.87
CA ARG A 41 -10.23 -6.62 -9.86
C ARG A 41 -9.36 -7.02 -11.05
N GLY A 42 -8.15 -6.47 -11.19
CA GLY A 42 -7.25 -6.72 -12.31
C GLY A 42 -6.54 -5.47 -12.83
N PRO A 43 -5.83 -5.57 -13.96
CA PRO A 43 -5.08 -4.45 -14.54
C PRO A 43 -5.95 -3.20 -14.80
N TYR A 44 -5.38 -2.02 -14.56
CA TYR A 44 -6.07 -0.74 -14.76
C TYR A 44 -5.31 0.16 -15.74
N ALA A 45 -5.49 -0.09 -17.04
CA ALA A 45 -4.78 0.61 -18.10
C ALA A 45 -5.06 2.13 -18.18
N ALA A 46 -6.25 2.56 -17.76
CA ALA A 46 -6.66 3.97 -17.77
C ALA A 46 -6.32 4.71 -16.46
N LEU A 47 -5.44 4.15 -15.62
CA LEU A 47 -4.99 4.82 -14.40
C LEU A 47 -4.14 6.04 -14.75
N ALA A 48 -4.56 7.22 -14.27
CA ALA A 48 -3.77 8.44 -14.42
C ALA A 48 -2.40 8.30 -13.75
N GLN A 49 -1.36 8.82 -14.40
CA GLN A 49 0.03 8.63 -13.98
C GLN A 49 0.28 9.21 -12.57
N GLU A 50 -0.24 10.41 -12.30
CA GLU A 50 -0.11 11.11 -11.03
C GLU A 50 -0.80 10.34 -9.90
N LEU A 51 -1.98 9.76 -10.20
CA LEU A 51 -2.72 8.93 -9.25
C LEU A 51 -1.97 7.63 -8.93
N GLY A 52 -1.38 7.00 -9.94
CA GLY A 52 -0.53 5.82 -9.77
C GLY A 52 0.72 6.12 -8.94
N GLN A 53 1.44 7.21 -9.23
CA GLN A 53 2.61 7.65 -8.47
C GLN A 53 2.27 7.95 -7.02
N ARG A 54 1.14 8.63 -6.77
CA ARG A 54 0.66 8.90 -5.42
C ARG A 54 0.37 7.61 -4.65
N LEU A 55 -0.35 6.66 -5.24
CA LEU A 55 -0.64 5.37 -4.60
C LEU A 55 0.63 4.53 -4.35
N VAL A 56 1.63 4.63 -5.23
CA VAL A 56 2.94 4.01 -5.02
C VAL A 56 3.68 4.68 -3.85
N GLY A 57 3.66 6.01 -3.77
CA GLY A 57 4.25 6.76 -2.66
C GLY A 57 3.59 6.46 -1.30
N LEU A 58 2.30 6.13 -1.30
CA LEU A 58 1.57 5.66 -0.11
C LEU A 58 1.81 4.17 0.22
N GLY A 59 2.55 3.44 -0.62
CA GLY A 59 2.77 1.99 -0.44
C GLY A 59 1.54 1.11 -0.75
N LEU A 60 0.46 1.68 -1.28
CA LEU A 60 -0.80 0.98 -1.62
C LEU A 60 -0.78 0.39 -3.05
N ALA A 61 0.15 0.87 -3.88
CA ALA A 61 0.42 0.34 -5.20
C ALA A 61 1.93 0.09 -5.38
N VAL A 62 2.28 -0.64 -6.44
CA VAL A 62 3.66 -0.92 -6.85
C VAL A 62 3.80 -0.66 -8.34
N ALA A 63 4.89 0.00 -8.73
CA ALA A 63 5.25 0.11 -10.14
C ALA A 63 5.78 -1.25 -10.65
N ARG A 64 5.36 -1.64 -11.85
CA ARG A 64 5.77 -2.89 -12.52
C ARG A 64 6.10 -2.60 -13.99
N PRO A 65 6.79 -3.52 -14.69
CA PRO A 65 7.09 -3.35 -16.11
C PRO A 65 5.84 -3.20 -17.00
N ASP A 66 4.72 -3.81 -16.59
CA ASP A 66 3.43 -3.81 -17.29
C ASP A 66 2.47 -2.71 -16.80
N GLY A 67 2.92 -1.84 -15.89
CA GLY A 67 2.14 -0.73 -15.35
C GLY A 67 2.08 -0.72 -13.82
N VAL A 68 1.19 0.09 -13.26
CA VAL A 68 1.00 0.15 -11.81
C VAL A 68 -0.01 -0.92 -11.38
N GLY A 69 0.35 -1.71 -10.37
CA GLY A 69 -0.51 -2.73 -9.78
C GLY A 69 -0.74 -2.50 -8.29
N ILE A 70 -1.81 -3.06 -7.75
CA ILE A 70 -2.09 -2.99 -6.31
C ILE A 70 -0.99 -3.72 -5.50
N SER A 71 -0.58 -3.13 -4.38
CA SER A 71 0.33 -3.77 -3.43
C SER A 71 -0.43 -4.75 -2.52
N ARG A 72 0.29 -5.51 -1.69
CA ARG A 72 -0.34 -6.34 -0.66
C ARG A 72 -1.13 -5.48 0.33
N ALA A 73 -0.52 -4.41 0.86
CA ALA A 73 -1.15 -3.50 1.80
C ALA A 73 -2.40 -2.82 1.19
N GLY A 74 -2.31 -2.37 -0.06
CA GLY A 74 -3.46 -1.80 -0.77
C GLY A 74 -4.61 -2.80 -0.95
N ARG A 75 -4.30 -4.07 -1.24
CA ARG A 75 -5.31 -5.13 -1.37
C ARG A 75 -5.97 -5.43 -0.03
N GLU A 76 -5.20 -5.57 1.04
CA GLU A 76 -5.73 -5.78 2.39
C GLU A 76 -6.65 -4.62 2.81
N LEU A 77 -6.23 -3.37 2.55
CA LEU A 77 -7.03 -2.18 2.83
C LEU A 77 -8.38 -2.19 2.09
N VAL A 78 -8.38 -2.51 0.79
CA VAL A 78 -9.62 -2.60 -0.01
C VAL A 78 -10.52 -3.71 0.50
N ILE A 79 -9.98 -4.89 0.82
CA ILE A 79 -10.77 -6.03 1.30
C ILE A 79 -11.46 -5.66 2.62
N ASN A 80 -10.71 -5.12 3.58
CA ASN A 80 -11.27 -4.71 4.87
C ASN A 80 -12.39 -3.68 4.67
N ALA A 81 -12.16 -2.65 3.87
CA ALA A 81 -13.17 -1.63 3.57
C ALA A 81 -14.45 -2.19 2.94
N LEU A 82 -14.34 -3.16 2.02
CA LEU A 82 -15.50 -3.81 1.39
C LEU A 82 -16.26 -4.72 2.36
N LEU A 83 -15.54 -5.40 3.26
CA LEU A 83 -16.15 -6.24 4.28
C LEU A 83 -16.89 -5.42 5.33
N ASP A 84 -16.32 -4.28 5.74
CA ASP A 84 -16.93 -3.37 6.71
C ASP A 84 -18.19 -2.71 6.12
N ALA A 85 -18.13 -2.20 4.88
CA ALA A 85 -19.32 -1.68 4.20
C ALA A 85 -20.45 -2.72 4.12
N ARG A 86 -20.11 -3.99 3.84
CA ARG A 86 -21.10 -5.08 3.81
C ARG A 86 -21.68 -5.40 5.20
N ARG A 87 -20.93 -5.18 6.28
CA ARG A 87 -21.43 -5.35 7.65
C ARG A 87 -22.38 -4.23 8.03
N ASP A 88 -22.05 -2.99 7.64
CA ASP A 88 -22.88 -1.82 7.86
C ASP A 88 -24.23 -1.94 7.13
N ASP A 89 -24.22 -2.40 5.88
CA ASP A 89 -25.44 -2.67 5.09
C ASP A 89 -26.32 -3.78 5.69
N ALA A 90 -25.75 -4.65 6.52
CA ALA A 90 -26.46 -5.77 7.16
C ALA A 90 -26.93 -5.45 8.59
N ALA A 91 -26.65 -4.25 9.11
CA ALA A 91 -27.16 -3.79 10.39
C ALA A 91 -28.67 -3.44 10.27
N PRO A 92 -29.51 -3.86 11.23
CA PRO A 92 -30.97 -3.69 11.18
C PRO A 92 -31.43 -2.24 11.37
#